data_AF-A0A2D1VA50-F1
#
_entry.id   AF-A0A2D1VA50-F1
#
_cell.length_a   1.000
_cell.length_b   1.000
_cell.length_c   1.000
_cell.angle_alpha   90.00
_cell.angle_beta   90.00
_cell.angle_gamma   90.00
#
_symmetry.space_group_name_H-M   'P 1'
#
loop_
_entity.id
_entity.type
_entity.pdbx_description
1 polymer ?
#
loop_
_entity_poly.entity_id
_entity_poly.type
_entity_poly.pdbx_seq_one_letter_code
_entity_poly.pdbx_strand_id
1 'polypeptide(L)'
;MAMPMPFLVNCSGCQTPLQLPPGAKSIRCALCQAVTHVAEHHGDVPPRGYRHQQPLAPPAPAVSPQHYSPAPPSSHGRKKAVVCGISYRYSQHELKGCVNDANCMKYLLINKFKFPDASVLILT
;
A
#
# COMPACT_ATOMS: atom_id res chain seq x y z
N MET A 1 31.36 16.21 16.04
CA MET A 1 29.99 15.66 15.88
C MET A 1 29.62 15.78 14.41
N ALA A 2 29.67 14.69 13.65
CA ALA A 2 29.29 14.70 12.24
C ALA A 2 27.75 14.72 12.16
N MET A 3 27.17 15.77 11.58
CA MET A 3 25.74 15.83 11.28
C MET A 3 25.49 14.90 10.07
N PRO A 4 24.64 13.88 10.18
CA PRO A 4 24.36 12.99 9.05
C PRO A 4 23.69 13.78 7.93
N MET A 5 24.25 13.70 6.72
CA MET A 5 23.70 14.37 5.54
C MET A 5 22.30 13.82 5.22
N PRO A 6 21.32 14.68 4.90
CA PRO A 6 19.99 14.23 4.57
C PRO A 6 20.02 13.41 3.27
N PHE A 7 19.59 12.16 3.35
CA PHE A 7 19.40 11.32 2.17
C PHE A 7 18.12 11.79 1.45
N LEU A 8 18.29 12.38 0.27
CA LEU A 8 17.19 12.88 -0.55
C LEU A 8 16.83 11.85 -1.64
N VAL A 9 15.55 11.56 -1.78
CA VAL A 9 15.02 10.70 -2.85
C VAL A 9 13.85 11.41 -3.51
N ASN A 10 13.78 11.36 -4.84
CA ASN A 10 12.66 11.94 -5.57
C ASN A 10 11.41 11.06 -5.47
N CYS A 11 10.26 11.70 -5.31
CA CYS A 11 8.98 11.01 -5.32
C CYS A 11 8.74 10.30 -6.67
N SER A 12 8.34 9.03 -6.65
CA SER A 12 8.02 8.25 -7.85
C SER A 12 6.81 8.79 -8.62
N GLY A 13 5.92 9.55 -7.95
CA GLY A 13 4.73 10.15 -8.56
C GLY A 13 4.95 11.58 -9.08
N CYS A 14 5.40 12.49 -8.21
CA CYS A 14 5.48 13.93 -8.53
C CYS A 14 6.90 14.49 -8.60
N GLN A 15 7.93 13.65 -8.51
CA GLN A 15 9.35 14.02 -8.55
C GLN A 15 9.82 15.02 -7.47
N THR A 16 8.95 15.41 -6.53
CA THR A 16 9.33 16.26 -5.38
C THR A 16 10.42 15.56 -4.56
N PRO A 17 11.52 16.25 -4.21
CA PRO A 17 12.56 15.70 -3.35
C PRO A 17 12.03 15.46 -1.93
N LEU A 18 12.26 14.27 -1.40
CA LEU A 18 11.81 13.84 -0.08
C LEU A 18 13.03 13.51 0.79
N GLN A 19 13.03 13.98 2.02
CA GLN A 19 14.08 13.68 2.99
C GLN A 19 13.75 12.41 3.75
N LEU A 20 14.70 11.47 3.75
CA LEU A 20 14.53 10.20 4.45
C LEU A 20 15.16 10.22 5.84
N PRO A 21 14.46 9.70 6.85
CA PRO A 21 15.10 9.27 8.09
C PRO A 21 16.14 8.19 7.80
N PRO A 22 17.25 8.14 8.55
CA PRO A 22 18.21 7.04 8.46
C PRO A 22 17.51 5.67 8.62
N GLY A 23 17.78 4.73 7.72
CA GLY A 23 17.21 3.38 7.76
C GLY A 23 15.78 3.22 7.19
N ALA A 24 15.17 4.29 6.67
CA ALA A 24 13.86 4.18 6.03
C ALA A 24 13.97 3.46 4.66
N LYS A 25 13.26 2.34 4.52
CA LYS A 25 13.18 1.55 3.25
C LYS A 25 12.17 2.11 2.24
N SER A 26 11.28 2.98 2.70
CA SER A 26 10.27 3.62 1.86
C SER A 26 9.78 4.92 2.47
N ILE A 27 9.29 5.84 1.65
CA ILE A 27 8.69 7.11 2.09
C ILE A 27 7.40 7.39 1.30
N ARG A 28 6.40 7.96 1.99
CA ARG A 28 5.14 8.41 1.37
C ARG A 28 5.19 9.91 1.12
N CYS A 29 4.92 10.33 -0.11
CA CYS A 29 4.86 11.74 -0.46
C CYS A 29 3.61 12.41 0.16
N ALA A 30 3.79 13.53 0.86
CA ALA A 30 2.67 14.29 1.41
C ALA A 30 1.78 14.92 0.32
N LEU A 31 2.35 15.23 -0.85
CA LEU A 31 1.66 15.91 -1.95
C LEU A 31 0.81 14.95 -2.79
N CYS A 32 1.42 13.91 -3.35
CA CYS A 32 0.74 12.99 -4.27
C CYS A 32 0.39 11.62 -3.65
N GLN A 33 0.75 11.38 -2.39
CA GLN A 33 0.48 10.13 -1.66
C GLN A 33 1.18 8.87 -2.21
N ALA A 34 1.96 8.99 -3.30
CA ALA A 34 2.78 7.92 -3.84
C ALA A 34 3.81 7.44 -2.81
N VAL A 35 4.09 6.13 -2.84
CA VAL A 35 5.12 5.48 -2.02
C VAL A 35 6.36 5.27 -2.89
N THR A 36 7.48 5.85 -2.47
CA THR A 36 8.78 5.59 -3.09
C THR A 36 9.54 4.57 -2.24
N HIS A 37 9.91 3.44 -2.84
CA HIS A 37 10.82 2.48 -2.23
C HIS A 37 12.26 2.89 -2.51
N VAL A 38 13.09 2.80 -1.48
CA VAL A 38 14.51 3.13 -1.54
C VAL A 38 15.24 1.85 -1.84
N ALA A 39 16.00 1.81 -2.93
CA ALA A 39 16.88 0.69 -3.18
C ALA A 39 17.91 0.65 -2.04
N GLU A 40 17.88 -0.41 -1.22
CA GLU A 40 18.99 -0.70 -0.34
C GLU A 40 20.20 -0.97 -1.23
N HIS A 41 21.22 -0.11 -1.18
CA HIS A 41 22.51 -0.40 -1.76
C HIS A 41 23.15 -1.53 -0.94
N HIS A 42 22.68 -2.76 -1.13
CA HIS A 42 23.43 -3.95 -0.78
C HIS A 42 24.62 -4.03 -1.74
N GLY A 43 25.75 -3.46 -1.29
CA GLY A 43 27.04 -3.67 -1.91
C GLY A 43 27.49 -5.09 -1.66
N ASP A 44 27.23 -5.98 -2.62
CA ASP A 44 27.94 -7.24 -2.83
C ASP A 44 27.89 -7.58 -4.32
N VAL A 45 28.66 -6.84 -5.12
CA VAL A 45 29.06 -7.26 -6.46
C VAL A 45 30.42 -7.94 -6.31
N PRO A 46 30.55 -9.28 -6.44
CA PRO A 46 31.87 -9.89 -6.53
C PRO A 46 32.53 -9.46 -7.86
N PRO A 47 33.86 -9.30 -7.90
CA PRO A 47 34.55 -8.72 -9.05
C PRO A 47 34.37 -9.62 -10.27
N ARG A 48 33.81 -9.06 -11.35
CA ARG A 48 33.73 -9.71 -12.66
C ARG A 48 35.13 -9.83 -13.27
N GLY A 49 35.83 -10.89 -12.91
CA GLY A 49 36.94 -11.44 -13.68
C GLY A 49 36.44 -12.58 -14.58
N TYR A 50 36.81 -12.52 -15.85
CA TYR A 50 36.66 -13.54 -16.90
C TYR A 50 35.35 -13.56 -17.71
N ARG A 51 35.47 -12.83 -18.82
CA ARG A 51 34.74 -12.87 -20.08
C ARG A 51 34.36 -14.30 -20.51
N HIS A 52 33.09 -14.65 -20.39
CA HIS A 52 32.46 -15.68 -21.21
C HIS A 52 31.46 -15.00 -22.13
N GLN A 53 31.69 -15.17 -23.44
CA GLN A 53 30.89 -14.59 -24.52
C GLN A 53 29.47 -15.13 -24.42
N GLN A 54 28.52 -14.26 -24.13
CA GLN A 54 27.09 -14.57 -24.18
C GLN A 54 26.63 -14.33 -25.62
N PRO A 55 26.02 -15.32 -26.31
CA PRO A 55 25.43 -15.09 -27.63
C PRO A 55 24.35 -14.01 -27.53
N LEU A 56 24.36 -13.05 -28.45
CA LEU A 56 23.34 -12.00 -28.57
C LEU A 56 21.95 -12.65 -28.63
N ALA A 57 21.14 -12.45 -27.60
CA ALA A 57 19.70 -12.70 -27.67
C ALA A 57 19.06 -11.71 -28.66
N PRO A 58 18.02 -12.10 -29.42
CA PRO A 58 17.35 -11.21 -30.35
C PRO A 58 16.72 -10.01 -29.61
N PRO A 59 16.63 -8.84 -30.26
CA PRO A 59 16.04 -7.65 -29.64
C PRO A 59 14.57 -7.92 -29.28
N ALA A 60 14.20 -7.60 -28.04
CA ALA A 60 12.81 -7.62 -27.59
C ALA A 60 11.97 -6.68 -28.48
N PRO A 61 10.70 -7.03 -28.79
CA PRO A 61 9.84 -6.14 -29.56
C PRO A 61 9.66 -4.82 -28.80
N ALA A 62 9.77 -3.71 -29.54
CA ALA A 62 9.58 -2.37 -29.00
C ALA A 62 8.24 -2.29 -28.28
N VAL A 63 8.28 -1.90 -27.00
CA VAL A 63 7.10 -1.66 -26.18
C VAL A 63 6.34 -0.49 -26.81
N SER A 64 5.23 -0.79 -27.49
CA SER A 64 4.27 0.24 -27.91
C SER A 64 3.88 1.08 -26.69
N PRO A 65 3.73 2.41 -26.81
CA PRO A 65 3.31 3.24 -25.68
C PRO A 65 1.95 2.78 -25.21
N GLN A 66 1.93 2.01 -24.12
CA GLN A 66 0.72 1.60 -23.44
C GLN A 66 0.07 2.89 -22.94
N HIS A 67 -1.04 3.30 -23.57
CA HIS A 67 -1.93 4.30 -23.01
C HIS A 67 -2.37 3.80 -21.64
N TYR A 68 -1.72 4.28 -20.58
CA TYR A 68 -2.10 3.98 -19.21
C TYR A 68 -3.46 4.63 -18.98
N SER A 69 -4.54 3.85 -19.11
CA SER A 69 -5.85 4.26 -18.62
C SER A 69 -5.86 4.05 -17.11
N PRO A 70 -5.90 5.13 -16.29
CA PRO A 70 -6.03 4.98 -14.86
C PRO A 70 -7.33 4.22 -14.55
N ALA A 71 -7.27 3.27 -13.61
CA ALA A 71 -8.46 2.58 -13.13
C ALA A 71 -9.49 3.61 -12.65
N PRO A 72 -10.79 3.41 -12.93
CA PRO A 72 -11.81 4.33 -12.49
C PRO A 72 -11.73 4.49 -10.96
N PRO A 73 -11.90 5.72 -10.44
CA PRO A 73 -11.83 5.95 -9.01
C PRO A 73 -12.86 5.08 -8.30
N SER A 74 -12.44 4.38 -7.23
CA SER A 74 -13.35 3.63 -6.36
C SER A 74 -14.49 4.54 -5.93
N SER A 75 -15.73 4.15 -6.23
CA SER A 75 -16.95 4.85 -5.80
C SER A 75 -17.04 5.01 -4.28
N HIS A 76 -16.31 4.18 -3.54
CA HIS A 76 -16.26 4.16 -2.07
C HIS A 76 -15.03 4.85 -1.50
N GLY A 77 -14.17 5.44 -2.34
CA GLY A 77 -12.88 5.97 -1.93
C GLY A 77 -11.98 4.88 -1.34
N ARG A 78 -11.09 5.29 -0.42
CA ARG A 78 -10.09 4.41 0.24
C ARG A 78 -10.59 3.77 1.54
N LYS A 79 -11.72 4.22 2.08
CA LYS A 79 -12.26 3.74 3.35
C LYS A 79 -13.15 2.54 3.07
N LYS A 80 -12.77 1.38 3.62
CA LYS A 80 -13.50 0.11 3.49
C LYS A 80 -13.43 -0.60 4.83
N ALA A 81 -14.51 -1.25 5.24
CA ALA A 81 -14.55 -1.98 6.51
C ALA A 81 -15.35 -3.28 6.37
N VAL A 82 -14.94 -4.28 7.16
CA VAL A 82 -15.73 -5.48 7.41
C VAL A 82 -15.90 -5.57 8.93
N VAL A 83 -17.14 -5.75 9.37
CA VAL A 83 -17.51 -5.92 10.78
C VAL A 83 -18.14 -7.29 10.94
N CYS A 84 -17.70 -8.05 11.95
CA CYS A 84 -18.22 -9.39 12.21
C CYS A 84 -18.81 -9.46 13.62
N GLY A 85 -20.05 -9.92 13.74
CA GLY A 85 -20.73 -10.15 15.01
C GLY A 85 -21.08 -11.63 15.16
N ILE A 86 -20.26 -12.40 15.88
CA ILE A 86 -20.46 -13.84 16.03
C ILE A 86 -21.18 -14.12 17.35
N SER A 87 -22.44 -14.51 17.27
CA SER A 87 -23.24 -14.87 18.45
C SER A 87 -23.24 -16.36 18.79
N TYR A 88 -22.69 -17.23 17.93
CA TYR A 88 -22.71 -18.69 18.12
C TYR A 88 -24.10 -19.24 18.53
N ARG A 89 -25.18 -18.71 17.91
CA ARG A 89 -26.54 -19.12 18.23
C ARG A 89 -26.72 -20.63 18.11
N TYR A 90 -27.48 -21.21 19.02
CA TYR A 90 -27.74 -22.66 19.11
C TYR A 90 -26.51 -23.50 19.49
N SER A 91 -25.48 -22.88 20.07
CA SER A 91 -24.34 -23.58 20.65
C SER A 91 -24.31 -23.44 22.17
N GLN A 92 -23.49 -24.26 22.83
CA GLN A 92 -23.24 -24.16 24.27
C GLN A 92 -22.56 -22.85 24.70
N HIS A 93 -21.98 -22.11 23.75
CA HIS A 93 -21.23 -20.88 23.98
C HIS A 93 -21.92 -19.67 23.33
N GLU A 94 -23.25 -19.68 23.28
CA GLU A 94 -24.03 -18.59 22.68
C GLU A 94 -23.78 -17.26 23.39
N LEU A 95 -23.46 -16.24 22.61
CA LEU A 95 -23.20 -14.88 23.05
C LEU A 95 -24.34 -13.95 22.66
N LYS A 96 -24.82 -13.18 23.63
CA LYS A 96 -25.79 -12.12 23.41
C LYS A 96 -25.08 -10.81 23.11
N GLY A 97 -25.69 -9.97 22.29
CA GLY A 97 -25.21 -8.61 22.02
C GLY A 97 -24.26 -8.47 20.83
N CYS A 98 -23.53 -9.50 20.43
CA CYS A 98 -22.50 -9.38 19.37
C CYS A 98 -23.02 -8.82 18.04
N VAL A 99 -24.23 -9.21 17.63
CA VAL A 99 -24.90 -8.66 16.43
C VAL A 99 -25.24 -7.17 16.60
N ASN A 100 -25.69 -6.77 17.79
CA ASN A 100 -25.96 -5.38 18.10
C ASN A 100 -24.67 -4.56 18.10
N ASP A 101 -23.60 -5.08 18.69
CA ASP A 101 -22.29 -4.43 18.71
C ASP A 101 -21.76 -4.18 17.29
N ALA A 102 -21.93 -5.17 16.39
CA ALA A 102 -21.59 -5.00 14.97
C ALA A 102 -22.39 -3.87 14.30
N ASN A 103 -23.69 -3.76 14.60
CA ASN A 103 -24.54 -2.67 14.09
C ASN A 103 -24.12 -1.31 14.66
N CYS A 104 -23.82 -1.23 15.95
CA CYS A 104 -23.27 -0.02 16.58
C CYS A 104 -21.95 0.40 15.93
N MET A 105 -21.07 -0.55 15.61
CA MET A 105 -19.81 -0.27 14.92
C MET A 105 -20.05 0.25 13.49
N LYS A 106 -20.97 -0.33 12.72
CA LYS A 106 -21.34 0.23 11.40
C LYS A 106 -21.89 1.64 11.52
N TYR A 107 -22.77 1.89 12.49
CA TYR A 107 -23.29 3.23 12.76
C TYR A 107 -22.17 4.23 13.07
N LEU A 108 -21.21 3.86 13.92
CA LEU A 108 -20.05 4.69 14.23
C LEU A 108 -19.19 4.98 12.99
N LEU A 109 -18.89 3.95 12.19
CA LEU A 109 -18.08 4.06 10.99
C LEU A 109 -18.69 5.01 9.96
N ILE A 110 -20.00 4.92 9.75
CA ILE A 110 -20.72 5.78 8.79
C ILE A 110 -20.83 7.21 9.34
N ASN A 111 -21.36 7.36 10.55
CA ASN A 111 -21.78 8.68 11.03
C ASN A 111 -20.62 9.52 11.55
N LYS A 112 -19.65 8.90 12.23
CA LYS A 112 -18.49 9.60 12.80
C LYS A 112 -17.30 9.59 11.86
N PHE A 113 -16.94 8.41 11.36
CA PHE A 113 -15.73 8.26 10.54
C PHE A 113 -15.96 8.46 9.04
N LYS A 114 -17.22 8.71 8.63
CA LYS A 114 -17.61 9.04 7.25
C LYS A 114 -17.18 7.97 6.26
N PHE A 115 -17.39 6.71 6.62
CA PHE A 115 -17.35 5.60 5.66
C PHE A 115 -18.63 5.67 4.80
N PRO A 116 -18.54 5.53 3.47
CA PRO A 116 -19.71 5.29 2.65
C PRO A 116 -20.41 4.00 3.08
N ASP A 117 -21.74 3.99 3.14
CA ASP A 117 -22.50 2.81 3.63
C ASP A 117 -22.18 1.54 2.84
N ALA A 118 -22.20 1.63 1.50
CA ALA A 118 -21.86 0.52 0.61
C ALA A 118 -20.39 0.04 0.69
N SER A 119 -19.54 0.72 1.47
CA SER A 119 -18.14 0.31 1.75
C SER A 119 -17.97 -0.49 3.05
N VAL A 120 -19.04 -0.68 3.82
CA VAL A 120 -19.04 -1.38 5.12
C VAL A 120 -19.86 -2.67 5.01
N LEU A 121 -19.19 -3.81 5.06
CA LEU A 121 -19.84 -5.12 5.08
C LEU A 121 -20.02 -5.60 6.54
N ILE A 122 -21.23 -6.06 6.88
CA ILE A 122 -21.50 -6.73 8.15
C ILE A 122 -21.69 -8.22 7.90
N LEU A 123 -21.06 -9.06 8.74
CA LEU A 123 -21.26 -10.50 8.80
C LEU A 123 -21.78 -10.85 10.20
N THR A 124 -22.93 -11.51 10.30
CA THR A 124 -23.60 -11.86 11.58
C THR A 124 -24.25 -13.22 11.50
#